data_AF-A0A411X114-F1
#
_entry.id   AF-A0A411X114-F1
#
_cell.length_a   1.000
_cell.length_b   1.000
_cell.length_c   1.000
_cell.angle_alpha   90.00
_cell.angle_beta   90.00
_cell.angle_gamma   90.00
#
_symmetry.space_group_name_H-M   'P 1'
#
loop_
_entity.id
_entity.type
_entity.pdbx_description
1 polymer ?
#
loop_
_entity_poly.entity_id
_entity_poly.type
_entity_poly.pdbx_seq_one_letter_code
_entity_poly.pdbx_strand_id
1 'polypeptide(L)'
;MNAYQRFLGFFEMHNKERLDGLDDSYFAAMSCDERARAFEFLLEKVEAGGSEESVHGLFRADSLRAIEPVKALLESGRLRPRAEIAAAWNLCRFGADVPVLPVFIKGMSSADSEARTNAAYYVPVDPLTDGVKAAFEKMIRTETTQLARIHAVNGLLSGCGVTKESVGKSTYLEIYRGLHSADMRAKEAAFERLDAIRQTMN
;
A
#
# COMPACT_ATOMS: atom_id res chain seq x y z
N MET A 1 21.28 -26.45 7.06
CA MET A 1 19.96 -25.81 6.96
C MET A 1 19.69 -25.57 5.48
N ASN A 2 18.67 -26.19 4.89
CA ASN A 2 18.32 -25.92 3.48
C ASN A 2 17.54 -24.60 3.35
N ALA A 3 17.39 -24.08 2.12
CA ALA A 3 16.76 -22.79 1.89
C ALA A 3 15.32 -22.75 2.42
N TYR A 4 14.58 -23.87 2.27
CA TYR A 4 13.23 -23.99 2.80
C TYR A 4 13.15 -23.92 4.33
N GLN A 5 14.09 -24.55 5.05
CA GLN A 5 14.15 -24.45 6.52
C GLN A 5 14.45 -23.02 6.99
N ARG A 6 15.31 -22.28 6.29
CA ARG A 6 15.56 -20.86 6.59
C ARG A 6 14.28 -20.04 6.42
N PHE A 7 13.51 -20.31 5.36
CA PHE A 7 12.21 -19.70 5.14
C PHE A 7 11.19 -20.04 6.24
N LEU A 8 11.08 -21.30 6.66
CA LEU A 8 10.19 -21.67 7.77
C LEU A 8 10.62 -20.99 9.07
N GLY A 9 11.93 -20.96 9.34
CA GLY A 9 12.52 -20.30 10.50
C GLY A 9 12.14 -18.82 10.60
N PHE A 10 11.98 -18.12 9.47
CA PHE A 10 11.47 -16.73 9.48
C PHE A 10 10.10 -16.60 10.16
N PHE A 11 9.20 -17.57 9.96
CA PHE A 11 7.86 -17.54 10.55
C PHE A 11 7.82 -17.99 12.02
N GLU A 12 8.89 -18.63 12.49
CA GLU A 12 9.09 -19.01 13.88
C GLU A 12 9.80 -17.91 14.70
N MET A 13 10.36 -16.90 14.03
CA MET A 13 11.00 -15.76 14.70
C MET A 13 9.95 -14.82 15.34
N HIS A 14 10.17 -14.50 16.62
CA HIS A 14 9.26 -13.68 17.42
C HIS A 14 9.84 -12.31 17.83
N ASN A 15 11.05 -11.93 17.38
CA ASN A 15 11.82 -10.79 17.91
C ASN A 15 12.42 -9.86 16.81
N LYS A 16 13.31 -8.93 17.23
CA LYS A 16 14.05 -7.95 16.39
C LYS A 16 14.75 -8.52 15.15
N GLU A 17 15.00 -9.82 15.08
CA GLU A 17 15.57 -10.48 13.90
C GLU A 17 14.62 -10.44 12.69
N ARG A 18 13.34 -10.11 12.92
CA ARG A 18 12.32 -9.97 11.89
C ARG A 18 12.23 -8.56 11.28
N LEU A 19 13.09 -7.63 11.71
CA LEU A 19 13.06 -6.23 11.27
C LEU A 19 13.27 -6.06 9.75
N ASP A 20 14.02 -6.97 9.12
CA ASP A 20 14.29 -6.91 7.68
C ASP A 20 13.11 -7.40 6.83
N GLY A 21 12.11 -8.04 7.45
CA GLY A 21 10.95 -8.58 6.76
C GLY A 21 11.26 -9.80 5.88
N LEU A 22 10.22 -10.31 5.23
CA LEU A 22 10.34 -11.39 4.27
C LEU A 22 10.69 -10.81 2.90
N ASP A 23 11.90 -11.04 2.42
CA ASP A 23 12.42 -10.53 1.14
C ASP A 23 12.80 -11.65 0.15
N ASP A 24 13.29 -11.26 -1.03
CA ASP A 24 13.66 -12.19 -2.09
C ASP A 24 14.83 -13.12 -1.70
N SER A 25 15.65 -12.74 -0.71
CA SER A 25 16.81 -13.53 -0.27
C SER A 25 16.41 -14.85 0.38
N TYR A 26 15.17 -14.95 0.89
CA TYR A 26 14.60 -16.18 1.43
C TYR A 26 14.18 -17.17 0.34
N PHE A 27 13.96 -16.70 -0.89
CA PHE A 27 13.49 -17.51 -2.02
C PHE A 27 14.58 -17.80 -3.05
N ALA A 28 15.59 -16.92 -3.18
CA ALA A 28 16.59 -16.96 -4.24
C ALA A 28 17.37 -18.29 -4.33
N ALA A 29 17.61 -18.94 -3.18
CA ALA A 29 18.34 -20.21 -3.12
C ALA A 29 17.45 -21.46 -3.16
N MET A 30 16.12 -21.30 -3.28
CA MET A 30 15.19 -22.42 -3.28
C MET A 30 15.17 -23.15 -4.63
N SER A 31 15.09 -24.47 -4.58
CA SER A 31 14.68 -25.26 -5.75
C SER A 31 13.21 -24.98 -6.12
N CYS A 32 12.79 -25.41 -7.31
CA CYS A 32 11.38 -25.33 -7.72
C CYS A 32 10.45 -26.03 -6.71
N ASP A 33 10.82 -27.21 -6.21
CA ASP A 33 10.04 -27.96 -5.22
C ASP A 33 10.01 -27.26 -3.85
N GLU A 34 11.11 -26.63 -3.43
CA GLU A 34 11.15 -25.82 -2.21
C GLU A 34 10.24 -24.59 -2.32
N ARG A 35 10.27 -23.92 -3.47
CA ARG A 35 9.45 -22.73 -3.73
C ARG A 35 7.96 -23.07 -3.83
N ALA A 36 7.62 -24.22 -4.43
CA ALA A 36 6.25 -24.73 -4.44
C ALA A 36 5.73 -25.05 -3.03
N ARG A 37 6.56 -25.68 -2.17
CA ARG A 37 6.18 -25.92 -0.76
C ARG A 37 6.03 -24.62 0.03
N ALA A 38 6.91 -23.65 -0.20
CA ALA A 38 6.79 -22.33 0.40
C ALA A 38 5.48 -21.64 -0.01
N PHE A 39 5.09 -21.77 -1.28
CA PHE A 39 3.81 -21.27 -1.77
C PHE A 39 2.62 -21.90 -1.03
N GLU A 40 2.55 -23.22 -0.91
CA GLU A 40 1.44 -23.89 -0.18
C GLU A 40 1.36 -23.41 1.28
N PHE A 41 2.50 -23.34 1.96
CA PHE A 41 2.58 -22.90 3.34
C PHE A 41 2.10 -21.44 3.51
N LEU A 42 2.45 -20.55 2.57
CA LEU A 42 2.00 -19.17 2.57
C LEU A 42 0.51 -19.07 2.28
N LEU A 43 0.00 -19.87 1.33
CA LEU A 43 -1.40 -19.89 0.97
C LEU A 43 -2.26 -20.28 2.18
N GLU A 44 -1.90 -21.35 2.90
CA GLU A 44 -2.60 -21.76 4.13
C GLU A 44 -2.66 -20.63 5.17
N LYS A 45 -1.55 -19.91 5.36
CA LYS A 45 -1.51 -18.75 6.26
C LYS A 45 -2.40 -17.59 5.80
N VAL A 46 -2.44 -17.31 4.49
CA VAL A 46 -3.27 -16.25 3.91
C VAL A 46 -4.75 -16.63 4.00
N GLU A 47 -5.10 -17.90 3.79
CA GLU A 47 -6.46 -18.43 3.97
C GLU A 47 -6.96 -18.31 5.43
N ALA A 48 -6.05 -18.40 6.41
CA ALA A 48 -6.34 -18.15 7.83
C ALA A 48 -6.44 -16.64 8.19
N GLY A 49 -6.52 -15.77 7.19
CA GLY A 49 -6.67 -14.31 7.31
C GLY A 49 -5.39 -13.52 7.01
N GLY A 50 -4.24 -14.19 7.00
CA GLY A 50 -2.96 -13.63 6.55
C GLY A 50 -2.36 -12.49 7.38
N SER A 51 -1.12 -12.15 7.04
CA SER A 51 -0.47 -10.89 7.35
C SER A 51 -0.01 -10.22 6.06
N GLU A 52 0.45 -8.97 6.15
CA GLU A 52 1.09 -8.28 5.02
C GLU A 52 2.26 -9.11 4.46
N GLU A 53 3.12 -9.64 5.32
CA GLU A 53 4.29 -10.43 4.91
C GLU A 53 3.89 -11.75 4.25
N SER A 54 2.87 -12.45 4.75
CA SER A 54 2.46 -13.71 4.12
C SER A 54 1.88 -13.48 2.72
N VAL A 55 1.13 -12.38 2.53
CA VAL A 55 0.60 -12.03 1.20
C VAL A 55 1.74 -11.66 0.24
N HIS A 56 2.65 -10.76 0.62
CA HIS A 56 3.78 -10.43 -0.25
C HIS A 56 4.68 -11.65 -0.51
N GLY A 57 4.89 -12.48 0.51
CA GLY A 57 5.60 -13.75 0.39
C GLY A 57 4.98 -14.65 -0.67
N LEU A 58 3.65 -14.76 -0.70
CA LEU A 58 2.93 -15.61 -1.65
C LEU A 58 3.21 -15.17 -3.09
N PHE A 59 3.14 -13.87 -3.38
CA PHE A 59 3.48 -13.32 -4.70
C PHE A 59 4.98 -13.42 -5.03
N ARG A 60 5.87 -13.40 -4.03
CA ARG A 60 7.31 -13.68 -4.24
C ARG A 60 7.56 -15.15 -4.54
N ALA A 61 6.83 -16.06 -3.89
CA ALA A 61 6.96 -17.49 -4.12
C ALA A 61 6.48 -17.85 -5.53
N ASP A 62 5.31 -17.39 -5.95
CA ASP A 62 4.82 -17.57 -7.32
C ASP A 62 3.73 -16.54 -7.62
N SER A 63 4.09 -15.47 -8.33
CA SER A 63 3.18 -14.34 -8.57
C SER A 63 1.99 -14.71 -9.46
N LEU A 64 2.19 -15.58 -10.45
CA LEU A 64 1.12 -15.98 -11.37
C LEU A 64 0.12 -16.89 -10.67
N ARG A 65 0.64 -17.85 -9.90
CA ARG A 65 -0.19 -18.78 -9.14
C ARG A 65 -0.93 -18.11 -7.98
N ALA A 66 -0.41 -17.01 -7.44
CA ALA A 66 -1.01 -16.26 -6.33
C ALA A 66 -2.27 -15.47 -6.72
N ILE A 67 -2.47 -15.11 -7.99
CA ILE A 67 -3.52 -14.18 -8.41
C ILE A 67 -4.92 -14.69 -8.04
N GLU A 68 -5.32 -15.86 -8.53
CA GLU A 68 -6.68 -16.37 -8.35
C GLU A 68 -7.04 -16.65 -6.88
N PRO A 69 -6.20 -17.33 -6.08
CA PRO A 69 -6.50 -17.54 -4.66
C PRO A 69 -6.62 -16.23 -3.88
N VAL A 70 -5.73 -15.26 -4.14
CA VAL A 70 -5.76 -13.98 -3.44
C VAL A 70 -6.96 -13.14 -3.84
N LYS A 71 -7.35 -13.16 -5.12
CA LYS A 71 -8.58 -12.54 -5.62
C LYS A 71 -9.80 -13.09 -4.88
N ALA A 72 -9.94 -14.41 -4.83
CA ALA A 72 -11.06 -15.05 -4.13
C ALA A 72 -11.07 -14.71 -2.63
N LEU A 73 -9.91 -14.68 -1.98
CA LEU A 73 -9.80 -14.32 -0.57
C LEU A 73 -10.15 -12.85 -0.31
N LEU A 74 -9.73 -11.94 -1.19
CA LEU A 74 -10.08 -10.52 -1.11
C LEU A 74 -11.59 -10.31 -1.26
N GLU A 75 -12.21 -10.94 -2.25
CA GLU A 75 -13.66 -10.87 -2.50
C GLU A 75 -14.49 -11.46 -1.34
N SER A 76 -13.97 -12.51 -0.69
CA SER A 76 -14.63 -13.12 0.47
C SER A 76 -14.57 -12.28 1.75
N GLY A 77 -13.73 -11.24 1.79
CA GLY A 77 -13.53 -10.41 2.98
C GLY A 77 -12.88 -11.13 4.17
N ARG A 78 -12.20 -12.26 3.94
CA ARG A 78 -11.57 -13.07 5.00
C ARG A 78 -10.22 -12.53 5.47
N LEU A 79 -9.60 -11.64 4.70
CA LEU A 79 -8.28 -11.08 5.00
C LEU A 79 -8.35 -10.06 6.13
N ARG A 80 -7.32 -10.04 6.98
CA ARG A 80 -7.13 -8.97 7.97
C ARG A 80 -6.81 -7.65 7.27
N PRO A 81 -7.09 -6.47 7.86
CA PRO A 81 -6.98 -5.18 7.17
C PRO A 81 -5.64 -4.93 6.45
N ARG A 82 -4.51 -5.21 7.11
CA ARG A 82 -3.18 -5.06 6.51
C ARG A 82 -2.92 -6.06 5.36
N ALA A 83 -3.40 -7.30 5.51
CA ALA A 83 -3.32 -8.32 4.46
C ALA A 83 -4.23 -7.99 3.28
N GLU A 84 -5.41 -7.41 3.53
CA GLU A 84 -6.36 -6.93 2.51
C GLU A 84 -5.71 -5.86 1.62
N ILE A 85 -5.04 -4.87 2.22
CA ILE A 85 -4.30 -3.82 1.51
C ILE A 85 -3.13 -4.41 0.72
N ALA A 86 -2.34 -5.31 1.32
CA ALA A 86 -1.24 -5.97 0.64
C ALA A 86 -1.72 -6.81 -0.56
N ALA A 87 -2.86 -7.49 -0.42
CA ALA A 87 -3.48 -8.28 -1.49
C ALA A 87 -3.91 -7.37 -2.64
N ALA A 88 -4.65 -6.31 -2.34
CA ALA A 88 -5.06 -5.30 -3.31
C ALA A 88 -3.87 -4.70 -4.08
N TRP A 89 -2.77 -4.38 -3.38
CA TRP A 89 -1.57 -3.84 -4.01
C TRP A 89 -0.88 -4.84 -4.94
N ASN A 90 -0.68 -6.08 -4.52
CA ASN A 90 -0.04 -7.08 -5.37
C ASN A 90 -0.92 -7.40 -6.60
N LEU A 91 -2.24 -7.56 -6.42
CA LEU A 91 -3.17 -7.78 -7.52
C LEU A 91 -3.10 -6.64 -8.55
N CYS A 92 -3.06 -5.39 -8.08
CA CYS A 92 -2.88 -4.21 -8.95
C CYS A 92 -1.55 -4.28 -9.72
N ARG A 93 -0.44 -4.56 -9.03
CA ARG A 93 0.91 -4.63 -9.63
C ARG A 93 1.02 -5.69 -10.71
N PHE A 94 0.32 -6.82 -10.56
CA PHE A 94 0.32 -7.90 -11.54
C PHE A 94 -0.82 -7.80 -12.57
N GLY A 95 -1.53 -6.67 -12.64
CA GLY A 95 -2.54 -6.40 -13.67
C GLY A 95 -3.79 -7.26 -13.56
N ALA A 96 -4.14 -7.73 -12.36
CA ALA A 96 -5.35 -8.50 -12.15
C ALA A 96 -6.60 -7.62 -12.32
N ASP A 97 -7.60 -8.12 -13.04
CA ASP A 97 -8.89 -7.45 -13.23
C ASP A 97 -9.76 -7.61 -11.98
N VAL A 98 -9.49 -6.77 -10.97
CA VAL A 98 -10.19 -6.72 -9.68
C VAL A 98 -10.36 -5.27 -9.25
N PRO A 99 -11.55 -4.85 -8.80
CA PRO A 99 -11.76 -3.51 -8.26
C PRO A 99 -11.08 -3.35 -6.90
N VAL A 100 -9.79 -3.00 -6.90
CA VAL A 100 -8.96 -2.89 -5.68
C VAL A 100 -9.04 -1.53 -5.00
N LEU A 101 -9.45 -0.47 -5.71
CA LEU A 101 -9.54 0.89 -5.16
C LEU A 101 -10.37 1.01 -3.87
N PRO A 102 -11.55 0.36 -3.76
CA PRO A 102 -12.35 0.40 -2.53
C PRO A 102 -11.59 -0.10 -1.29
N VAL A 103 -10.68 -1.07 -1.45
CA VAL A 103 -9.87 -1.62 -0.35
C VAL A 103 -8.96 -0.54 0.22
N PHE A 104 -8.27 0.22 -0.63
CA PHE A 104 -7.40 1.30 -0.20
C PHE A 104 -8.20 2.43 0.44
N ILE A 105 -9.31 2.87 -0.17
CA ILE A 105 -10.17 3.94 0.38
C ILE A 105 -10.69 3.57 1.78
N LYS A 106 -11.15 2.32 1.95
CA LYS A 106 -11.53 1.77 3.26
C LYS A 106 -10.36 1.78 4.23
N GLY A 107 -9.18 1.30 3.79
CA GLY A 107 -7.96 1.25 4.59
C GLY A 107 -7.50 2.61 5.10
N MET A 108 -7.64 3.67 4.30
CA MET A 108 -7.33 5.06 4.67
C MET A 108 -8.21 5.60 5.82
N SER A 109 -9.37 5.01 6.06
CA SER A 109 -10.25 5.34 7.18
C SER A 109 -10.19 4.32 8.33
N SER A 110 -9.24 3.38 8.31
CA SER A 110 -9.09 2.35 9.34
C SER A 110 -8.76 2.94 10.71
N ALA A 111 -9.24 2.30 11.79
CA ALA A 111 -8.81 2.64 13.15
C ALA A 111 -7.32 2.32 13.38
N ASP A 112 -6.79 1.32 12.66
CA ASP A 112 -5.39 0.91 12.68
C ASP A 112 -4.52 1.90 11.88
N SER A 113 -3.57 2.55 12.55
CA SER A 113 -2.67 3.54 11.93
C SER A 113 -1.73 2.93 10.89
N GLU A 114 -1.32 1.66 11.05
CA GLU A 114 -0.49 0.99 10.06
C GLU A 114 -1.30 0.68 8.80
N ALA A 115 -2.55 0.23 8.96
CA ALA A 115 -3.45 0.05 7.82
C ALA A 115 -3.69 1.37 7.06
N ARG A 116 -3.91 2.49 7.76
CA ARG A 116 -4.03 3.81 7.12
C ARG A 116 -2.76 4.21 6.37
N THR A 117 -1.60 4.00 6.99
CA THR A 117 -0.28 4.28 6.42
C THR A 117 -0.07 3.49 5.12
N ASN A 118 -0.28 2.17 5.18
CA ASN A 118 -0.11 1.28 4.04
C ASN A 118 -1.11 1.60 2.92
N ALA A 119 -2.37 1.88 3.27
CA ALA A 119 -3.39 2.23 2.28
C ALA A 119 -3.03 3.51 1.52
N ALA A 120 -2.59 4.56 2.23
CA ALA A 120 -2.13 5.81 1.63
C ALA A 120 -0.86 5.66 0.78
N TYR A 121 0.04 4.75 1.18
CA TYR A 121 1.28 4.50 0.47
C TYR A 121 1.10 3.67 -0.80
N TYR A 122 0.28 2.62 -0.75
CA TYR A 122 0.17 1.62 -1.82
C TYR A 122 -0.95 1.89 -2.84
N VAL A 123 -1.89 2.79 -2.56
CA VAL A 123 -2.98 3.07 -3.49
C VAL A 123 -2.44 3.53 -4.86
N PRO A 124 -2.95 3.00 -5.98
CA PRO A 124 -2.60 3.52 -7.30
C PRO A 124 -3.24 4.91 -7.48
N VAL A 125 -2.44 5.88 -7.91
CA VAL A 125 -2.84 7.30 -8.04
C VAL A 125 -2.82 7.81 -9.49
N ASP A 126 -2.50 6.95 -10.45
CA ASP A 126 -2.51 7.29 -11.88
C ASP A 126 -3.45 6.34 -12.65
N PRO A 127 -4.65 6.79 -13.07
CA PRO A 127 -5.21 8.14 -12.88
C PRO A 127 -5.78 8.38 -11.47
N LEU A 128 -5.72 9.62 -10.99
CA LEU A 128 -6.32 10.02 -9.71
C LEU A 128 -7.84 10.12 -9.83
N THR A 129 -8.53 9.12 -9.28
CA THR A 129 -10.00 9.12 -9.17
C THR A 129 -10.50 10.06 -8.07
N ASP A 130 -11.73 10.56 -8.19
CA ASP A 130 -12.33 11.44 -7.19
C ASP A 130 -12.46 10.76 -5.82
N GLY A 131 -12.73 9.45 -5.79
CA GLY A 131 -12.80 8.68 -4.55
C GLY A 131 -11.46 8.63 -3.81
N VAL A 132 -10.36 8.40 -4.54
CA VAL A 132 -9.00 8.39 -3.96
C VAL A 132 -8.60 9.79 -3.52
N LYS A 133 -8.87 10.82 -4.35
CA LYS A 133 -8.62 12.22 -3.99
C LYS A 133 -9.34 12.59 -2.69
N ALA A 134 -10.65 12.33 -2.59
CA ALA A 134 -11.43 12.65 -1.40
C ALA A 134 -10.91 11.90 -0.15
N ALA A 135 -10.47 10.64 -0.32
CA ALA A 135 -9.87 9.87 0.77
C ALA A 135 -8.55 10.50 1.27
N PHE A 136 -7.67 10.91 0.36
CA PHE A 136 -6.44 11.61 0.73
C PHE A 136 -6.70 12.94 1.44
N GLU A 137 -7.58 13.78 0.91
CA GLU A 137 -7.86 15.06 1.56
C GLU A 137 -8.46 14.86 2.95
N LYS A 138 -9.37 13.90 3.12
CA LYS A 138 -9.91 13.53 4.43
C LYS A 138 -8.80 13.13 5.39
N MET A 139 -7.88 12.26 4.97
CA MET A 139 -6.71 11.91 5.78
C MET A 139 -5.87 13.14 6.13
N ILE A 140 -5.54 14.00 5.16
CA ILE A 140 -4.74 15.21 5.40
C ILE A 140 -5.41 16.13 6.43
N ARG A 141 -6.74 16.25 6.40
CA ARG A 141 -7.50 17.04 7.37
C ARG A 141 -7.42 16.47 8.79
N THR A 142 -7.60 15.15 8.97
CA THR A 142 -7.83 14.54 10.29
C THR A 142 -6.68 13.71 10.85
N GLU A 143 -5.68 13.35 10.06
CA GLU A 143 -4.64 12.39 10.46
C GLU A 143 -3.69 12.95 11.53
N THR A 144 -3.49 12.14 12.57
CA THR A 144 -2.60 12.42 13.69
C THR A 144 -1.25 11.72 13.54
N THR A 145 -1.19 10.62 12.80
CA THR A 145 0.03 9.86 12.53
C THR A 145 0.85 10.53 11.44
N GLN A 146 2.09 10.94 11.77
CA GLN A 146 2.94 11.68 10.84
C GLN A 146 3.18 10.94 9.52
N LEU A 147 3.49 9.64 9.58
CA LEU A 147 3.83 8.86 8.39
C LEU A 147 2.62 8.68 7.45
N ALA A 148 1.45 8.33 7.99
CA ALA A 148 0.21 8.25 7.21
C ALA A 148 -0.12 9.57 6.51
N ARG A 149 0.06 10.70 7.21
CA ARG A 149 -0.15 12.03 6.63
C ARG A 149 0.85 12.33 5.50
N ILE A 150 2.12 11.99 5.68
CA ILE A 150 3.15 12.17 4.63
C ILE A 150 2.77 11.37 3.38
N HIS A 151 2.33 10.12 3.53
CA HIS A 151 1.90 9.32 2.38
C HIS A 151 0.65 9.88 1.72
N ALA A 152 -0.33 10.37 2.49
CA ALA A 152 -1.51 11.00 1.93
C ALA A 152 -1.18 12.28 1.13
N VAL A 153 -0.30 13.13 1.66
CA VAL A 153 0.18 14.34 0.95
C VAL A 153 0.92 13.96 -0.33
N ASN A 154 1.88 13.03 -0.25
CA ASN A 154 2.66 12.61 -1.41
C ASN A 154 1.78 11.95 -2.48
N GLY A 155 0.82 11.11 -2.07
CA GLY A 155 -0.14 10.46 -2.96
C GLY A 155 -1.04 11.47 -3.67
N LEU A 156 -1.56 12.46 -2.95
CA LEU A 156 -2.37 13.53 -3.54
C LEU A 156 -1.57 14.36 -4.55
N LEU A 157 -0.34 14.78 -4.21
CA LEU A 157 0.52 15.54 -5.12
C LEU A 157 0.87 14.74 -6.37
N SER A 158 1.23 13.46 -6.20
CA SER A 158 1.55 12.56 -7.30
C SER A 158 0.35 12.34 -8.21
N GLY A 159 -0.84 12.09 -7.66
CA GLY A 159 -2.06 11.91 -8.44
C GLY A 159 -2.52 13.18 -9.17
N CYS A 160 -2.14 14.35 -8.67
CA CYS A 160 -2.36 15.63 -9.35
C CYS A 160 -1.24 16.00 -10.34
N GLY A 161 -0.19 15.17 -10.51
CA GLY A 161 0.95 15.49 -11.38
C GLY A 161 1.82 16.66 -10.88
N VAL A 162 1.76 16.97 -9.58
CA VAL A 162 2.45 18.13 -9.00
C VAL A 162 3.81 17.71 -8.45
N THR A 163 4.86 18.16 -9.13
CA THR A 163 6.26 17.97 -8.77
C THR A 163 6.99 19.31 -8.70
N LYS A 164 8.24 19.33 -8.23
CA LYS A 164 9.05 20.56 -8.25
C LYS A 164 9.31 21.04 -9.67
N GLU A 165 9.35 20.11 -10.61
CA GLU A 165 9.60 20.33 -12.04
C GLU A 165 8.35 20.85 -12.73
N SER A 166 7.15 20.35 -12.38
CA SER A 166 5.91 20.77 -13.06
C SER A 166 5.40 22.16 -12.64
N VAL A 167 5.56 22.55 -11.36
CA VAL A 167 5.03 23.84 -10.85
C VAL A 167 6.10 24.80 -10.32
N GLY A 168 7.37 24.38 -10.32
CA GLY A 168 8.49 25.12 -9.74
C GLY A 168 8.64 24.91 -8.22
N LYS A 169 9.88 25.01 -7.73
CA LYS A 169 10.25 24.73 -6.33
C LYS A 169 9.47 25.56 -5.31
N SER A 170 9.25 26.85 -5.58
CA SER A 170 8.57 27.75 -4.63
C SER A 170 7.11 27.33 -4.44
N THR A 171 6.37 27.19 -5.55
CA THR A 171 4.98 26.75 -5.57
C THR A 171 4.81 25.38 -4.93
N TYR A 172 5.68 24.43 -5.29
CA TYR A 172 5.66 23.09 -4.71
C TYR A 172 5.81 23.14 -3.18
N LEU A 173 6.78 23.90 -2.66
CA LEU A 173 7.01 24.00 -1.22
C LEU A 173 5.87 24.69 -0.49
N GLU A 174 5.25 25.70 -1.10
CA GLU A 174 4.07 26.37 -0.55
C GLU A 174 2.90 25.40 -0.38
N ILE A 175 2.55 24.66 -1.44
CA ILE A 175 1.48 23.65 -1.39
C ILE A 175 1.83 22.56 -0.37
N TYR A 176 3.04 21.99 -0.45
CA TYR A 176 3.47 20.91 0.43
C TYR A 176 3.39 21.31 1.91
N ARG A 177 3.83 22.53 2.24
CA ARG A 177 3.74 23.06 3.61
C ARG A 177 2.31 23.33 4.03
N GLY A 178 1.48 23.87 3.14
CA GLY A 178 0.05 24.10 3.39
C GLY A 178 -0.67 22.82 3.76
N LEU A 179 -0.44 21.74 3.00
CA LEU A 179 -1.03 20.42 3.27
C LEU A 179 -0.57 19.81 4.60
N HIS A 180 0.67 20.11 5.02
CA HIS A 180 1.21 19.65 6.31
C HIS A 180 0.87 20.57 7.49
N SER A 181 0.26 21.73 7.25
CA SER A 181 -0.03 22.72 8.29
C SER A 181 -0.98 22.16 9.35
N ALA A 182 -0.87 22.65 10.58
CA ALA A 182 -1.89 22.41 11.60
C ALA A 182 -3.11 23.34 11.41
N ASP A 183 -2.95 24.45 10.68
CA ASP A 183 -4.02 25.38 10.37
C ASP A 183 -4.89 24.84 9.23
N MET A 184 -6.17 24.62 9.52
CA MET A 184 -7.16 24.16 8.54
C MET A 184 -7.31 25.14 7.37
N ARG A 185 -7.20 26.45 7.58
CA ARG A 185 -7.30 27.43 6.48
C ARG A 185 -6.16 27.27 5.49
N ALA A 186 -4.95 27.00 5.98
CA ALA A 186 -3.79 26.75 5.13
C ALA A 186 -3.93 25.44 4.33
N LYS A 187 -4.56 24.39 4.90
CA LYS A 187 -4.86 23.15 4.17
C LYS A 187 -5.86 23.38 3.05
N GLU A 188 -6.99 24.04 3.33
CA GLU A 188 -8.02 24.30 2.31
C GLU A 188 -7.49 25.17 1.18
N ALA A 189 -6.72 26.22 1.49
CA ALA A 189 -6.06 27.03 0.46
C ALA A 189 -5.10 26.20 -0.41
N ALA A 190 -4.39 25.23 0.17
CA ALA A 190 -3.53 24.32 -0.59
C ALA A 190 -4.32 23.34 -1.48
N PHE A 191 -5.48 22.86 -1.02
CA PHE A 191 -6.38 22.03 -1.84
C PHE A 191 -6.96 22.82 -3.02
N GLU A 192 -7.47 24.02 -2.79
CA GLU A 192 -7.97 24.91 -3.85
C GLU A 192 -6.88 25.21 -4.88
N ARG A 193 -5.64 25.44 -4.42
CA ARG A 193 -4.50 25.68 -5.31
C ARG A 193 -4.18 24.45 -6.17
N LEU A 194 -4.24 23.25 -5.58
CA LEU A 194 -4.03 22.00 -6.32
C LEU A 194 -5.09 21.80 -7.40
N ASP A 195 -6.35 22.10 -7.09
CA ASP A 195 -7.44 21.97 -8.06
C ASP A 195 -7.32 22.94 -9.22
N ALA A 196 -6.93 24.18 -8.95
CA ALA A 196 -6.64 25.15 -10.00
C ALA A 196 -5.51 24.70 -10.93
N ILE A 197 -4.45 24.10 -10.39
CA ILE A 197 -3.32 23.56 -11.18
C ILE A 197 -3.77 22.37 -12.01
N ARG A 198 -4.50 21.42 -11.43
CA ARG A 198 -4.98 20.23 -12.14
C ARG A 198 -5.89 20.60 -13.31
N GLN A 199 -6.73 21.62 -13.17
CA GLN A 199 -7.58 22.13 -14.24
C GLN A 199 -6.81 22.79 -15.39
N THR A 200 -5.59 23.27 -15.15
CA THR A 200 -4.75 23.89 -16.19
C THR A 200 -3.82 22.91 -16.90
N MET A 201 -3.61 21.72 -16.33
CA MET A 201 -2.76 20.67 -16.91
C MET A 201 -3.53 19.66 -17.79
N ASN A 202 -4.86 19.60 -17.64
CA ASN A 202 -5.78 18.82 -18.48
C ASN A 202 -6.30 19.65 -19.65
#